data_AF-A0AAP9AAR7-F1
#
_entry.id   AF-A0AAP9AAR7-F1
#
_cell.length_a   1.000
_cell.length_b   1.000
_cell.length_c   1.000
_cell.angle_alpha   90.00
_cell.angle_beta   90.00
_cell.angle_gamma   90.00
#
_symmetry.space_group_name_H-M   'P 1'
#
loop_
_entity.id
_entity.type
_entity.pdbx_description
1 polymer ?
#
loop_
_entity_poly.entity_id
_entity_poly.type
_entity_poly.pdbx_seq_one_letter_code
_entity_poly.pdbx_strand_id
1 'polypeptide(L)'
;MLKCPFMNTTYTPNISHILGALSIYDLEDTVGKELWKYDPNNEKDREIIIISFVLKKLMYLSYRHRFVLMSALRDVLDKPDFDFSKEFESDYDEYITMAWDETEIADPRGFFADIYRLANEVWKDDLQKASLEDQSTW
;
A
#
# COMPACT_ATOMS: atom_id res chain seq x y z
N MET A 1 12.29 -1.88 -18.75
CA MET A 1 11.20 -1.97 -17.77
C MET A 1 11.83 -2.19 -16.41
N LEU A 2 11.25 -1.58 -15.35
CA LEU A 2 11.69 -1.86 -13.98
C LEU A 2 11.65 -3.36 -13.71
N LYS A 3 12.62 -3.84 -12.92
CA LYS A 3 12.69 -5.25 -12.48
C LYS A 3 12.19 -5.38 -11.06
N CYS A 4 11.46 -6.45 -10.75
CA CYS A 4 11.07 -6.75 -9.39
C CYS A 4 12.31 -6.71 -8.47
N PRO A 5 12.24 -6.04 -7.30
CA PRO A 5 13.31 -6.12 -6.32
C PRO A 5 13.64 -7.58 -6.01
N PHE A 6 14.93 -7.89 -5.95
CA PHE A 6 15.43 -9.24 -5.60
C PHE A 6 15.12 -10.35 -6.65
N MET A 7 14.49 -10.01 -7.78
CA MET A 7 14.19 -10.94 -8.87
C MET A 7 14.62 -10.39 -10.23
N ASN A 8 14.91 -11.25 -11.20
CA ASN A 8 15.25 -10.82 -12.57
C ASN A 8 14.02 -10.83 -13.50
N THR A 9 12.85 -10.51 -12.97
CA THR A 9 11.57 -10.48 -13.68
C THR A 9 11.05 -9.05 -13.82
N THR A 10 10.19 -8.82 -14.80
CA THR A 10 9.54 -7.52 -15.02
C THR A 10 8.67 -7.14 -13.82
N TYR A 11 8.81 -5.90 -13.35
CA TYR A 11 7.97 -5.34 -12.31
C TYR A 11 6.61 -4.93 -12.90
N THR A 12 5.55 -5.51 -12.36
CA THR A 12 4.16 -5.08 -12.62
C THR A 12 3.61 -4.53 -11.31
N PRO A 13 3.18 -3.25 -11.25
CA PRO A 13 2.61 -2.69 -10.03
C PRO A 13 1.31 -3.42 -9.69
N ASN A 14 1.16 -3.82 -8.44
CA ASN A 14 -0.08 -4.35 -7.90
C ASN A 14 -0.42 -3.58 -6.62
N ILE A 15 -1.64 -3.04 -6.54
CA ILE A 15 -2.08 -2.27 -5.38
C ILE A 15 -2.27 -3.15 -4.14
N SER A 16 -2.54 -4.45 -4.28
CA SER A 16 -2.62 -5.38 -3.13
C SER A 16 -1.31 -5.43 -2.35
N HIS A 17 -0.17 -5.25 -3.03
CA HIS A 17 1.14 -5.21 -2.37
C HIS A 17 1.31 -4.00 -1.42
N ILE A 18 0.49 -2.95 -1.57
CA ILE A 18 0.50 -1.80 -0.67
C ILE A 18 0.11 -2.24 0.74
N LEU A 19 -0.90 -3.10 0.86
CA LEU A 19 -1.40 -3.59 2.15
C LEU A 19 -0.57 -4.75 2.72
N GLY A 20 0.53 -5.15 2.07
CA GLY A 20 1.41 -6.21 2.58
C GLY A 20 2.04 -5.92 3.95
N ALA A 21 2.00 -4.67 4.44
CA ALA A 21 2.38 -4.33 5.81
C ALA A 21 1.30 -4.65 6.85
N LEU A 22 0.07 -4.85 6.40
CA LEU A 22 -1.12 -5.13 7.22
C LEU A 22 -1.51 -6.62 7.19
N SER A 23 -0.85 -7.42 6.35
CA SER A 23 -0.96 -8.88 6.41
C SER A 23 -0.12 -9.40 7.59
N ILE A 24 -0.77 -10.12 8.49
CA ILE A 24 -0.24 -10.54 9.78
C ILE A 24 -0.26 -12.06 9.99
N TYR A 25 -0.43 -12.86 8.92
CA TYR A 25 -0.33 -14.32 9.02
C TYR A 25 1.02 -14.73 9.64
N ASP A 26 0.98 -15.52 10.72
CA ASP A 26 2.12 -15.90 11.57
C ASP A 26 2.84 -14.72 12.28
N LEU A 27 2.26 -13.51 12.24
CA LEU A 27 2.78 -12.28 12.82
C LEU A 27 1.78 -11.60 13.76
N GLU A 28 0.68 -12.27 14.12
CA GLU A 28 -0.43 -11.74 14.91
C GLU A 28 0.06 -11.27 16.28
N ASP A 29 0.92 -12.06 16.94
CA ASP A 29 1.47 -11.77 18.26
C ASP A 29 2.57 -10.70 18.27
N THR A 30 3.01 -10.21 17.10
CA THR A 30 4.06 -9.20 16.95
C THR A 30 3.57 -7.97 16.20
N VAL A 31 3.52 -8.03 14.87
CA VAL A 31 3.04 -6.93 14.01
C VAL A 31 1.57 -6.67 14.25
N GLY A 32 0.75 -7.72 14.39
CA GLY A 32 -0.68 -7.61 14.69
C GLY A 32 -0.93 -6.82 15.99
N LYS A 33 -0.25 -7.17 17.08
CA LYS A 33 -0.34 -6.41 18.36
C LYS A 33 0.07 -4.95 18.26
N GLU A 34 1.02 -4.60 17.40
CA GLU A 34 1.40 -3.19 17.20
C GLU A 34 0.36 -2.44 16.35
N LEU A 35 -0.19 -3.09 15.32
CA LEU A 35 -1.26 -2.52 14.49
C LEU A 35 -2.55 -2.31 15.29
N TRP A 36 -2.99 -3.30 16.08
CA TRP A 36 -4.23 -3.24 16.87
C TRP A 36 -4.24 -2.20 18.00
N LYS A 37 -3.15 -1.45 18.21
CA LYS A 37 -3.15 -0.27 19.09
C LYS A 37 -3.87 0.93 18.47
N TYR A 38 -4.15 0.87 17.18
CA TYR A 38 -4.71 1.95 16.37
C TYR A 38 -6.08 1.55 15.82
N ASP A 39 -6.99 2.51 15.66
CA ASP A 39 -8.27 2.31 14.97
C ASP A 39 -8.14 2.73 13.49
N PRO A 40 -8.30 1.83 12.50
CA PRO A 40 -8.17 2.18 11.08
C PRO A 40 -9.27 3.14 10.60
N ASN A 41 -10.38 3.25 11.34
CA ASN A 41 -11.49 4.14 11.01
C ASN A 41 -11.31 5.54 11.62
N ASN A 42 -10.45 5.69 12.61
CA ASN A 42 -10.05 6.98 13.14
C ASN A 42 -8.99 7.63 12.24
N GLU A 43 -9.23 8.86 11.79
CA GLU A 43 -8.37 9.56 10.82
C GLU A 43 -6.91 9.70 11.29
N LYS A 44 -6.68 10.02 12.57
CA LYS A 44 -5.31 10.21 13.10
C LYS A 44 -4.57 8.91 13.23
N ASP A 45 -5.26 7.88 13.70
CA ASP A 45 -4.70 6.54 13.84
C ASP A 45 -4.41 5.94 12.47
N ARG A 46 -5.32 6.14 11.50
CA ARG A 46 -5.10 5.74 10.10
C ARG A 46 -3.87 6.40 9.49
N GLU A 47 -3.65 7.70 9.73
CA GLU A 47 -2.42 8.36 9.28
C GLU A 47 -1.17 7.71 9.89
N ILE A 48 -1.21 7.37 11.18
CA ILE A 48 -0.10 6.67 11.85
C ILE A 48 0.13 5.28 11.24
N ILE A 49 -0.94 4.51 11.01
CA ILE A 49 -0.90 3.20 10.36
C ILE A 49 -0.22 3.32 8.98
N ILE A 50 -0.68 4.26 8.17
CA ILE A 50 -0.18 4.45 6.81
C ILE A 50 1.31 4.83 6.82
N ILE A 51 1.70 5.87 7.56
CA ILE A 51 3.08 6.36 7.55
C ILE A 51 4.04 5.34 8.18
N SER A 52 3.68 4.81 9.35
CA SER A 52 4.60 4.04 10.19
C SER A 52 4.73 2.58 9.77
N PHE A 53 3.71 2.03 9.10
CA PHE A 53 3.69 0.63 8.68
C PHE A 53 3.69 0.52 7.16
N VAL A 54 2.67 1.04 6.48
CA VAL A 54 2.49 0.86 5.03
C VAL A 54 3.62 1.50 4.22
N LEU A 55 3.80 2.82 4.35
CA LEU A 55 4.83 3.54 3.60
C LEU A 55 6.23 3.09 4.04
N LYS A 56 6.45 2.89 5.34
CA LYS A 56 7.72 2.39 5.86
C LYS A 56 8.08 1.02 5.26
N LYS A 57 7.12 0.10 5.15
CA LYS A 57 7.35 -1.22 4.53
C LYS A 57 7.74 -1.06 3.06
N LEU A 58 7.10 -0.16 2.32
CA LEU A 58 7.39 0.08 0.90
C LEU A 58 8.76 0.75 0.62
N MET A 59 9.55 1.09 1.64
CA MET A 59 10.89 1.66 1.45
C MET A 59 11.92 0.69 0.86
N TYR A 60 11.63 -0.62 0.79
CA TYR A 60 12.46 -1.57 0.04
C TYR A 60 12.41 -1.31 -1.49
N LEU A 61 11.35 -0.66 -1.96
CA LEU A 61 11.22 -0.23 -3.35
C LEU A 61 12.16 0.95 -3.63
N SER A 62 12.66 1.09 -4.86
CA SER A 62 13.30 2.34 -5.25
C SER A 62 12.26 3.45 -5.51
N TYR A 63 12.68 4.71 -5.57
CA TYR A 63 11.79 5.84 -5.86
C TYR A 63 11.01 5.66 -7.19
N ARG A 64 11.62 5.06 -8.22
CA ARG A 64 10.95 4.73 -9.49
C ARG A 64 9.84 3.70 -9.31
N HIS A 65 10.08 2.65 -8.52
CA HIS A 65 9.07 1.64 -8.23
C HIS A 65 7.89 2.23 -7.44
N ARG A 66 8.18 3.06 -6.43
CA ARG A 66 7.16 3.79 -5.67
C ARG A 66 6.34 4.70 -6.59
N PHE A 67 6.98 5.39 -7.52
CA PHE A 67 6.29 6.22 -8.51
C PHE A 67 5.34 5.42 -9.39
N VAL A 68 5.78 4.29 -9.94
CA VAL A 68 4.91 3.41 -10.75
C VAL A 68 3.76 2.85 -9.91
N LEU A 69 4.02 2.46 -8.65
CA LEU A 69 2.99 1.96 -7.75
C LEU A 69 1.94 3.03 -7.40
N MET A 70 2.36 4.26 -7.11
CA MET A 70 1.44 5.37 -6.84
C MET A 70 0.67 5.81 -8.09
N SER A 71 1.27 5.70 -9.28
CA SER A 71 0.57 5.95 -10.55
C SER A 71 -0.52 4.90 -10.77
N ALA A 72 -0.22 3.61 -10.56
CA ALA A 72 -1.21 2.54 -10.65
C ALA A 72 -2.34 2.71 -9.61
N LEU A 73 -2.01 3.10 -8.38
CA LEU A 73 -3.02 3.39 -7.36
C LEU A 73 -3.94 4.54 -7.79
N ARG A 74 -3.39 5.63 -8.32
CA ARG A 74 -4.19 6.75 -8.86
C ARG A 74 -5.14 6.28 -9.95
N ASP A 75 -4.65 5.50 -10.92
CA ASP A 75 -5.46 5.00 -12.03
C ASP A 75 -6.63 4.12 -11.56
N VAL A 76 -6.46 3.41 -10.43
CA VAL A 76 -7.53 2.61 -9.81
C VAL A 76 -8.47 3.47 -8.98
N LEU A 77 -7.97 4.47 -8.25
CA LEU A 77 -8.80 5.44 -7.52
C LEU A 77 -9.74 6.22 -8.47
N ASP A 78 -9.29 6.52 -9.69
CA ASP A 78 -10.10 7.20 -10.71
C ASP A 78 -11.23 6.30 -11.29
N LYS A 79 -11.23 5.00 -10.99
CA LYS A 79 -12.32 4.08 -11.39
C LYS A 79 -13.38 4.02 -10.29
N PRO A 80 -14.61 4.53 -10.52
CA PRO A 80 -15.64 4.57 -9.48
C PRO A 80 -16.12 3.19 -9.04
N ASP A 81 -16.14 2.22 -9.95
CA ASP A 81 -16.67 0.87 -9.71
C ASP A 81 -15.60 -0.11 -9.20
N PHE A 82 -14.37 0.35 -8.96
CA PHE A 82 -13.35 -0.51 -8.36
C PHE A 82 -13.69 -0.78 -6.89
N ASP A 83 -13.71 -2.06 -6.54
CA ASP A 83 -14.06 -2.55 -5.22
C ASP A 83 -12.81 -2.73 -4.35
N PHE A 84 -12.54 -1.73 -3.51
CA PHE A 84 -11.38 -1.73 -2.62
C PHE A 84 -11.56 -2.61 -1.38
N SER A 85 -12.78 -3.07 -1.04
CA SER A 85 -12.97 -3.91 0.14
C SER A 85 -12.26 -5.26 -0.03
N LYS A 86 -12.22 -5.77 -1.26
CA LYS A 86 -11.53 -7.02 -1.63
C LYS A 86 -10.03 -7.04 -1.30
N GLU A 87 -9.40 -5.88 -1.25
CA GLU A 87 -7.98 -5.79 -0.89
C GLU A 87 -7.73 -6.03 0.61
N PHE A 88 -8.77 -5.96 1.43
CA PHE A 88 -8.74 -6.23 2.88
C PHE A 88 -9.24 -7.63 3.24
N GLU A 89 -9.73 -8.41 2.28
CA GLU A 89 -10.20 -9.77 2.52
C GLU A 89 -9.03 -10.65 3.01
N SER A 90 -9.28 -11.41 4.08
CA SER A 90 -8.38 -12.48 4.50
C SER A 90 -8.67 -13.72 3.66
N ASP A 91 -7.62 -14.33 3.10
CA ASP A 91 -7.71 -15.57 2.34
C ASP A 91 -6.91 -16.65 3.08
N TYR A 92 -7.62 -17.52 3.80
CA TYR A 92 -7.00 -18.61 4.57
C TYR A 92 -6.44 -19.73 3.69
N ASP A 93 -6.90 -19.87 2.44
CA ASP A 93 -6.35 -20.85 1.50
C ASP A 93 -5.03 -20.34 0.90
N GLU A 94 -4.85 -19.02 0.81
CA GLU A 94 -3.60 -18.35 0.39
C GLU A 94 -2.71 -17.89 1.56
N TYR A 95 -3.05 -18.22 2.81
CA TYR A 95 -2.32 -17.83 4.02
C TYR A 95 -2.22 -16.30 4.19
N ILE A 96 -3.29 -15.60 3.87
CA ILE A 96 -3.43 -14.16 4.03
C ILE A 96 -4.39 -13.90 5.20
N THR A 97 -3.85 -13.40 6.30
CA THR A 97 -4.65 -12.85 7.41
C THR A 97 -4.39 -11.35 7.45
N MET A 98 -5.42 -10.52 7.35
CA MET A 98 -5.31 -9.08 7.48
C MET A 98 -5.46 -8.65 8.94
N ALA A 99 -4.79 -7.57 9.35
CA ALA A 99 -4.93 -7.02 10.69
C ALA A 99 -6.34 -6.48 10.97
N TRP A 100 -6.99 -5.99 9.92
CA TRP A 100 -8.40 -5.64 9.90
C TRP A 100 -8.96 -6.15 8.57
N ASP A 101 -10.03 -6.94 8.65
CA ASP A 101 -10.68 -7.47 7.45
C ASP A 101 -11.61 -6.42 6.79
N GLU A 102 -12.22 -6.81 5.67
CA GLU A 102 -13.09 -5.94 4.89
C GLU A 102 -14.33 -5.45 5.65
N THR A 103 -14.72 -6.13 6.73
CA THR A 103 -15.85 -5.75 7.58
C THR A 103 -15.46 -4.75 8.68
N GLU A 104 -14.17 -4.67 8.99
CA GLU A 104 -13.60 -3.78 10.00
C GLU A 104 -13.14 -2.43 9.44
N ILE A 105 -13.03 -2.32 8.10
CA ILE A 105 -12.69 -1.07 7.39
C ILE A 105 -13.95 -0.40 6.84
N ALA A 106 -14.36 0.71 7.44
CA ALA A 106 -15.58 1.42 7.08
C ALA A 106 -15.53 2.13 5.72
N ASP A 107 -14.35 2.58 5.29
CA ASP A 107 -14.14 3.22 3.99
C ASP A 107 -12.84 2.72 3.34
N PRO A 108 -12.86 1.54 2.68
CA PRO A 108 -11.67 0.97 2.05
C PRO A 108 -11.09 1.89 0.98
N ARG A 109 -11.93 2.53 0.17
CA ARG A 109 -11.50 3.48 -0.86
C ARG A 109 -10.84 4.71 -0.23
N GLY A 110 -11.43 5.26 0.82
CA GLY A 110 -10.86 6.37 1.60
C GLY A 110 -9.50 6.02 2.20
N PHE A 111 -9.33 4.78 2.70
CA PHE A 111 -8.04 4.31 3.20
C PHE A 111 -6.96 4.35 2.12
N PHE A 112 -7.25 3.84 0.92
CA PHE A 112 -6.33 3.90 -0.23
C PHE A 112 -6.10 5.33 -0.73
N ALA A 113 -7.11 6.20 -0.69
CA ALA A 113 -6.96 7.61 -1.02
C ALA A 113 -6.02 8.33 -0.04
N ASP A 114 -6.12 8.03 1.26
CA ASP A 114 -5.20 8.53 2.28
C ASP A 114 -3.78 8.00 2.07
N ILE A 115 -3.60 6.73 1.67
CA ILE A 115 -2.28 6.21 1.30
C ILE A 115 -1.69 7.02 0.15
N TYR A 116 -2.46 7.24 -0.92
CA TYR A 116 -1.99 8.01 -2.06
C TYR A 116 -1.60 9.44 -1.65
N ARG A 117 -2.46 10.12 -0.88
CA ARG A 117 -2.20 11.48 -0.39
C ARG A 117 -0.92 11.53 0.46
N LEU A 118 -0.82 10.69 1.49
CA LEU A 118 0.30 10.68 2.42
C LEU A 118 1.61 10.24 1.74
N ALA A 119 1.56 9.32 0.78
CA ALA A 119 2.72 8.96 -0.03
C ALA A 119 3.24 10.16 -0.85
N ASN A 120 2.34 10.97 -1.43
CA ASN A 120 2.71 12.18 -2.17
C ASN A 120 3.27 13.30 -1.27
N GLU A 121 2.90 13.31 0.01
CA GLU A 121 3.47 14.23 1.00
C GLU A 121 4.84 13.75 1.50
N VAL A 122 4.92 12.50 1.95
CA VAL A 122 6.11 11.90 2.58
C VAL A 122 7.23 11.63 1.56
N TRP A 123 6.89 11.21 0.35
CA TRP A 123 7.85 10.92 -0.72
C TRP A 123 7.90 11.99 -1.81
N LYS A 124 7.46 13.21 -1.50
CA LYS A 124 7.32 14.29 -2.46
C LYS A 124 8.52 14.45 -3.39
N ASP A 125 9.72 14.57 -2.82
CA ASP A 125 10.95 14.81 -3.60
C ASP A 125 11.32 13.61 -4.49
N ASP A 126 11.11 12.39 -3.97
CA ASP A 126 11.36 11.14 -4.69
C ASP A 126 10.41 10.95 -5.87
N LEU A 127 9.12 11.20 -5.65
CA LEU A 127 8.09 11.09 -6.68
C LEU A 127 8.23 12.21 -7.71
N GLN A 128 8.55 13.43 -7.27
CA GLN A 128 8.85 14.54 -8.17
C GLN A 128 10.06 14.20 -9.05
N LYS A 129 11.14 13.69 -8.47
CA LYS A 129 12.31 13.25 -9.24
C LYS A 129 11.93 12.21 -10.30
N ALA A 130 11.21 11.15 -9.91
CA ALA A 130 10.76 10.13 -10.85
C ALA A 130 9.86 10.69 -11.97
N SER A 131 9.01 11.68 -11.66
CA SER A 131 8.11 12.30 -12.64
C SER A 131 8.85 13.08 -13.75
N LEU A 132 10.07 13.56 -13.47
CA LEU A 132 10.89 14.33 -14.41
C LEU A 132 11.79 13.45 -15.30
N GLU A 133 11.87 12.16 -15.02
CA GLU A 133 12.65 11.20 -15.82
C GLU A 133 11.83 10.68 -17.00
N ASP A 134 12.51 10.16 -18.03
CA ASP A 134 11.85 9.43 -19.12
C ASP A 134 11.51 8.01 -18.65
N GLN A 135 10.24 7.76 -18.31
CA GLN A 135 9.79 6.47 -17.80
C GLN A 135 9.91 5.34 -18.83
N SER A 136 10.01 5.65 -20.13
CA SER A 136 10.20 4.63 -21.17
C SER A 136 11.59 3.98 -21.13
N THR A 137 12.54 4.62 -20.45
CA THR A 137 13.93 4.13 -20.29
C THR A 137 14.16 3.30 -19.05
N TRP A 138 13.17 3.23 -18.15
CA TRP A 138 13.22 2.42 -16.94
C TRP A 138 13.12 0.94 -17.26
#